data_AF-A0A6L7QKJ3-F1
#
_entry.id   AF-A0A6L7QKJ3-F1
#
_cell.length_a   1.000
_cell.length_b   1.000
_cell.length_c   1.000
_cell.angle_alpha   90.00
_cell.angle_beta   90.00
_cell.angle_gamma   90.00
#
_symmetry.space_group_name_H-M   'P 1'
#
loop_
_entity.id
_entity.type
_entity.pdbx_description
1 polymer ?
#
loop_
_entity_poly.entity_id
_entity_poly.type
_entity_poly.pdbx_seq_one_letter_code
_entity_poly.pdbx_strand_id
1 'polypeptide(L)'
;MSTFLENLPHAVEAKVESRKDREEEVLIQVATDMADEDRFEQRWLVVTAKRLMVLDPNGASGDVEFSLQAVKSARIEALVGGGRLELEREEGAPTHLYYSNSLAPKFAEVAEGIEQLKKGQDLNLPHELDRTHCEQCGRRLPEIGGICPVCIAKFDTFKRLIGYMLPYRLQLALLLGLTVTSSLLELVPPYIIKHLIDDVLVPGTAADMLYWLVGGLFVIGVVEWCVGVVRRWLNVRVGFRAIEHLRTDLFKALQYLPLRFYDKRKVGALISRMNNDSEMVEDYLLFDMPYIVSNAAMIVGILGLLFYMNWELTLYVLAPVPPIIIGSSLIWNRLQRFWGRWSARWSRLTTHLNESISGIRVVKAFAQEHRESERFDQRNHALRQISVSAERSWLVFFMVTNFFMSFGGFFVWYFGGQQIVGGDLSLGELMAFIAYLWMLYHPLKWFGDFYSFMVRAFAGAERIFEIVDAPSEPFDHPGAERIPALRGQVAFEGAAFGYDPGKIVLRDLDLVVQPGEMIGLVGKSGTGKSTLINLITRFYDVSHGRLAIDGVDIRKISLRDLRSQIGMVAQQSFLFNGTI
;
A
#
# COMPACT_ATOMS: atom_id res chain seq x y z
N MET A 1 -0.63 -22.90 -12.35
CA MET A 1 0.29 -23.96 -11.88
C MET A 1 0.17 -24.00 -10.38
N SER A 2 -0.01 -25.18 -9.77
CA SER A 2 -0.07 -25.28 -8.32
C SER A 2 1.26 -24.82 -7.73
N THR A 3 1.23 -24.06 -6.64
CA THR A 3 2.44 -23.52 -5.95
C THR A 3 3.43 -24.61 -5.52
N PHE A 4 2.99 -25.87 -5.54
CA PHE A 4 3.73 -27.05 -5.13
C PHE A 4 4.23 -27.90 -6.29
N LEU A 5 4.02 -27.49 -7.56
CA LEU A 5 4.61 -28.09 -8.76
C LEU A 5 5.45 -27.03 -9.49
N GLU A 6 6.64 -26.76 -8.98
CA GLU A 6 7.57 -25.78 -9.57
C GLU A 6 8.18 -26.31 -10.89
N ASN A 7 8.93 -25.48 -11.63
CA ASN A 7 9.62 -25.96 -12.83
C ASN A 7 10.98 -26.56 -12.46
N LEU A 8 11.25 -27.83 -12.81
CA LEU A 8 12.56 -28.44 -12.59
C LEU A 8 13.62 -27.80 -13.51
N PRO A 9 14.83 -27.54 -13.00
CA PRO A 9 16.01 -27.37 -13.86
C PRO A 9 16.22 -28.66 -14.67
N HIS A 10 16.64 -28.54 -15.93
CA HIS A 10 16.86 -29.71 -16.81
C HIS A 10 17.74 -30.81 -16.18
N ALA A 11 18.73 -30.44 -15.35
CA ALA A 11 19.58 -31.39 -14.64
C ALA A 11 18.81 -32.25 -13.62
N VAL A 12 17.80 -31.67 -12.96
CA VAL A 12 16.94 -32.37 -11.98
C VAL A 12 15.83 -33.12 -12.71
N GLU A 13 15.28 -32.55 -13.78
CA GLU A 13 14.27 -33.19 -14.63
C GLU A 13 14.77 -34.54 -15.20
N ALA A 14 15.99 -34.57 -15.74
CA ALA A 14 16.61 -35.81 -16.21
C ALA A 14 16.83 -36.84 -15.08
N LYS A 15 17.13 -36.40 -13.86
CA LYS A 15 17.27 -37.28 -12.68
C LYS A 15 15.92 -37.83 -12.21
N VAL A 16 14.85 -37.05 -12.29
CA VAL A 16 13.49 -37.50 -11.96
C VAL A 16 13.02 -38.51 -13.00
N GLU A 17 13.15 -38.18 -14.28
CA GLU A 17 12.65 -39.02 -15.38
C GLU A 17 13.41 -40.35 -15.52
N SER A 18 14.68 -40.40 -15.12
CA SER A 18 15.46 -41.65 -15.10
C SER A 18 15.13 -42.58 -13.93
N ARG A 19 14.49 -42.06 -12.86
CA ARG A 19 14.19 -42.82 -11.63
C ARG A 19 12.72 -43.13 -11.45
N LYS A 20 11.85 -42.36 -12.08
CA LYS A 20 10.40 -42.47 -12.02
C LYS A 20 9.87 -43.49 -13.04
N ASP A 21 8.88 -44.29 -12.66
CA ASP A 21 8.17 -45.14 -13.62
C ASP A 21 7.30 -44.29 -14.56
N ARG A 22 7.17 -44.69 -15.84
CA ARG A 22 6.43 -43.92 -16.86
C ARG A 22 4.97 -43.59 -16.50
N GLU A 23 4.36 -44.36 -15.60
CA GLU A 23 2.97 -44.18 -15.15
C GLU A 23 2.83 -43.54 -13.76
N GLU A 24 3.92 -43.25 -13.05
CA GLU A 24 3.84 -42.52 -11.78
C GLU A 24 3.46 -41.05 -12.04
N GLU A 25 2.65 -40.45 -11.17
CA GLU A 25 2.37 -39.01 -11.21
C GLU A 25 3.19 -38.29 -10.12
N VAL A 26 3.73 -37.11 -10.44
CA VAL A 26 4.43 -36.27 -9.47
C VAL A 26 3.37 -35.42 -8.77
N LEU A 27 3.29 -35.54 -7.45
CA LEU A 27 2.27 -34.91 -6.63
C LEU A 27 2.80 -33.63 -5.95
N ILE A 28 4.07 -33.63 -5.55
CA ILE A 28 4.74 -32.46 -4.94
C ILE A 28 6.12 -32.32 -5.57
N GLN A 29 6.49 -31.09 -5.92
CA GLN A 29 7.77 -30.75 -6.51
C GLN A 29 8.19 -29.35 -6.12
N VAL A 30 9.11 -29.26 -5.15
CA VAL A 30 9.47 -28.00 -4.50
C VAL A 30 10.98 -27.86 -4.29
N ALA A 31 11.50 -26.67 -4.51
CA ALA A 31 12.88 -26.32 -4.17
C ALA A 31 13.00 -25.75 -2.74
N THR A 32 14.08 -26.14 -2.05
CA THR A 32 14.66 -25.41 -0.92
C THR A 32 15.54 -24.29 -1.44
N ASP A 33 15.86 -23.31 -0.59
CA ASP A 33 16.86 -22.27 -0.83
C ASP A 33 18.14 -22.48 -0.01
N MET A 34 18.24 -23.60 0.71
CA MET A 34 19.40 -24.01 1.47
C MET A 34 19.68 -25.51 1.24
N ALA A 35 20.96 -25.87 1.07
CA ALA A 35 21.38 -27.27 0.92
C ALA A 35 21.75 -27.90 2.27
N ASP A 36 22.44 -27.13 3.11
CA ASP A 36 22.85 -27.44 4.48
C ASP A 36 22.75 -26.17 5.35
N GLU A 37 22.99 -26.27 6.66
CA GLU A 37 22.79 -25.20 7.66
C GLU A 37 23.39 -23.83 7.26
N ASP A 38 24.50 -23.82 6.51
CA ASP A 38 25.28 -22.61 6.20
C ASP A 38 25.42 -22.29 4.70
N ARG A 39 24.71 -23.01 3.79
CA ARG A 39 24.87 -22.82 2.33
C ARG A 39 23.53 -22.57 1.62
N PHE A 40 23.42 -21.39 1.01
CA PHE A 40 22.32 -21.03 0.10
C PHE A 40 22.50 -21.69 -1.27
N GLU A 41 22.02 -22.92 -1.37
CA GLU A 41 21.97 -23.71 -2.60
C GLU A 41 20.61 -24.40 -2.67
N GLN A 42 20.11 -24.69 -3.88
CA GLN A 42 18.81 -25.32 -4.03
C GLN A 42 18.90 -26.84 -3.94
N ARG A 43 18.05 -27.46 -3.11
CA ARG A 43 17.73 -28.89 -3.21
C ARG A 43 16.28 -29.06 -3.59
N TRP A 44 16.00 -30.12 -4.34
CA TRP A 44 14.66 -30.39 -4.86
C TRP A 44 14.05 -31.57 -4.14
N LEU A 45 12.87 -31.36 -3.57
CA LEU A 45 12.04 -32.42 -3.00
C LEU A 45 10.94 -32.76 -4.00
N VAL A 46 10.93 -34.01 -4.46
CA VAL A 46 9.95 -34.55 -5.39
C VAL A 46 9.25 -35.73 -4.73
N VAL A 47 7.93 -35.68 -4.65
CA VAL A 47 7.08 -36.72 -4.04
C VAL A 47 6.12 -37.24 -5.11
N THR A 48 6.12 -38.57 -5.29
CA THR A 48 5.15 -39.29 -6.13
C THR A 48 4.22 -40.12 -5.23
N ALA A 49 3.22 -40.77 -5.83
CA ALA A 49 2.34 -41.69 -5.10
C ALA A 49 3.07 -42.89 -4.45
N LYS A 50 4.31 -43.19 -4.86
CA LYS A 50 5.07 -44.36 -4.38
C LYS A 50 6.37 -44.01 -3.67
N ARG A 51 7.05 -42.92 -4.04
CA ARG A 51 8.40 -42.62 -3.55
C ARG A 51 8.65 -41.13 -3.30
N LEU A 52 9.67 -40.86 -2.50
CA LEU A 52 10.17 -39.53 -2.21
C LEU A 52 11.64 -39.43 -2.63
N MET A 53 11.95 -38.37 -3.37
CA MET A 53 13.27 -38.08 -3.91
C MET A 53 13.74 -36.71 -3.44
N VAL A 54 14.93 -36.64 -2.84
CA VAL A 54 15.65 -35.40 -2.54
C VAL A 54 16.84 -35.32 -3.48
N LEU A 55 16.80 -34.38 -4.41
CA LEU A 55 17.76 -34.26 -5.50
C LEU A 55 18.58 -32.98 -5.37
N ASP A 56 19.88 -33.10 -5.59
CA ASP A 56 20.79 -31.96 -5.66
C ASP A 56 21.13 -31.67 -7.14
N PRO A 57 20.87 -30.45 -7.66
CA PRO A 57 21.23 -30.06 -9.02
C PRO A 57 22.74 -30.17 -9.29
N ASN A 58 23.57 -29.85 -8.31
CA ASN A 58 25.04 -29.78 -8.42
C ASN A 58 25.73 -31.07 -7.93
N GLY A 59 25.00 -31.94 -7.23
CA GLY A 59 25.47 -33.24 -6.75
C GLY A 59 26.45 -33.18 -5.57
N ALA A 60 26.55 -32.04 -4.88
CA ALA A 60 27.49 -31.81 -3.78
C ALA A 60 27.05 -32.49 -2.46
N SER A 61 25.75 -32.54 -2.18
CA SER A 61 25.16 -33.07 -0.94
C SER A 61 24.48 -34.44 -1.11
N GLY A 62 24.64 -35.07 -2.29
CA GLY A 62 24.12 -36.41 -2.62
C GLY A 62 22.61 -36.45 -2.91
N ASP A 63 22.20 -37.33 -3.82
CA ASP A 63 20.79 -37.61 -4.09
C ASP A 63 20.29 -38.72 -3.16
N VAL A 64 19.07 -38.57 -2.65
CA VAL A 64 18.49 -39.50 -1.68
C VAL A 64 17.09 -39.92 -2.13
N GLU A 65 16.85 -41.22 -2.20
CA GLU A 65 15.57 -41.79 -2.64
C GLU A 65 15.10 -42.88 -1.68
N PHE A 66 13.82 -42.89 -1.36
CA PHE A 66 13.19 -43.91 -0.54
C PHE A 66 11.69 -44.03 -0.81
N SER A 67 11.12 -45.20 -0.50
CA SER A 67 9.68 -45.44 -0.62
C SER A 67 8.89 -44.52 0.31
N LEU A 68 7.75 -44.03 -0.14
CA LEU A 68 6.86 -43.20 0.68
C LEU A 68 6.38 -43.97 1.93
N GLN A 69 6.19 -45.29 1.82
CA GLN A 69 5.82 -46.13 2.96
C GLN A 69 6.93 -46.26 4.01
N ALA A 70 8.20 -46.02 3.64
CA ALA A 70 9.31 -46.07 4.57
C ALA A 70 9.44 -44.79 5.42
N VAL A 71 8.62 -43.75 5.14
CA VAL A 71 8.55 -42.53 5.95
C VAL A 71 7.80 -42.85 7.25
N LYS A 72 8.48 -42.78 8.39
CA LYS A 72 7.83 -42.92 9.70
C LYS A 72 7.06 -41.65 10.06
N SER A 73 7.71 -40.49 9.95
CA SER A 73 7.06 -39.19 10.10
C SER A 73 7.72 -38.07 9.31
N ALA A 74 6.92 -37.11 8.86
CA ALA A 74 7.37 -35.85 8.25
C ALA A 74 7.00 -34.69 9.16
N ARG A 75 8.00 -33.97 9.67
CA ARG A 75 7.80 -32.88 10.64
C ARG A 75 8.63 -31.66 10.31
N ILE A 76 8.10 -30.50 10.70
CA ILE A 76 8.82 -29.24 10.62
C ILE A 76 9.41 -28.90 11.98
N GLU A 77 10.69 -28.59 11.98
CA GLU A 77 11.37 -28.00 13.12
C GLU A 77 11.78 -26.57 12.78
N ALA A 78 11.32 -25.63 13.60
CA ALA A 78 11.65 -24.21 13.44
C ALA A 78 13.04 -23.93 14.02
N LEU A 79 13.89 -23.30 13.22
CA LEU A 79 15.25 -22.91 13.58
C LEU A 79 15.38 -21.38 13.60
N VAL A 80 16.54 -20.86 14.02
CA VAL A 80 16.80 -19.42 13.99
C VAL A 80 17.06 -19.01 12.53
N GLY A 81 16.20 -18.16 11.97
CA GLY A 81 16.33 -17.65 10.60
C GLY A 81 15.76 -18.57 9.50
N GLY A 82 15.26 -19.75 9.86
CA GLY A 82 14.71 -20.73 8.93
C GLY A 82 14.03 -21.91 9.62
N GLY A 83 13.95 -23.02 8.92
CA GLY A 83 13.48 -24.28 9.48
C GLY A 83 14.07 -25.46 8.74
N ARG A 84 13.80 -26.65 9.26
CA ARG A 84 14.11 -27.90 8.56
C ARG A 84 12.88 -28.79 8.47
N LEU A 85 12.74 -29.45 7.33
CA LEU A 85 11.84 -30.58 7.14
C LEU A 85 12.62 -31.83 7.53
N GLU A 86 12.17 -32.49 8.59
CA GLU A 86 12.71 -33.75 9.06
C GLU A 86 11.82 -34.90 8.58
N LEU A 87 12.41 -35.78 7.76
CA LEU A 87 11.79 -37.01 7.29
C LEU A 87 12.42 -38.18 8.06
N GLU A 88 11.74 -38.63 9.10
CA GLU A 88 12.12 -39.85 9.83
C GLU A 88 11.78 -41.07 8.98
N ARG A 89 12.68 -42.06 8.97
CA ARG A 89 12.48 -43.34 8.27
C ARG A 89 12.25 -44.48 9.25
N GLU A 90 11.61 -45.55 8.80
CA GLU A 90 11.52 -46.79 9.58
C GLU A 90 12.91 -47.42 9.80
N GLU A 91 13.76 -47.37 8.76
CA GLU A 91 15.15 -47.82 8.81
C GLU A 91 16.10 -46.76 8.22
N GLY A 92 17.16 -46.43 8.96
CA GLY A 92 18.19 -45.46 8.55
C GLY A 92 18.15 -44.12 9.29
N ALA A 93 19.07 -43.22 8.92
CA ALA A 93 19.14 -41.88 9.49
C ALA A 93 18.02 -40.98 8.93
N PRO A 94 17.49 -40.04 9.74
CA PRO A 94 16.51 -39.06 9.26
C PRO A 94 17.12 -38.19 8.16
N THR A 95 16.28 -37.80 7.20
CA THR A 95 16.69 -36.88 6.12
C THR A 95 16.24 -35.48 6.48
N HIS A 96 17.16 -34.53 6.43
CA HIS A 96 16.88 -33.13 6.73
C HIS A 96 16.95 -32.30 5.46
N LEU A 97 15.94 -31.46 5.24
CA LEU A 97 15.98 -30.40 4.24
C LEU A 97 15.87 -29.04 4.94
N TYR A 98 16.89 -28.21 4.79
CA TYR A 98 16.92 -26.87 5.36
C TYR A 98 16.29 -25.86 4.41
N TYR A 99 15.64 -24.84 4.95
CA TYR A 99 15.05 -23.75 4.19
C TYR A 99 15.03 -22.47 5.01
N SER A 100 15.06 -21.31 4.35
CA SER A 100 14.95 -20.01 5.02
C SER A 100 13.52 -19.76 5.50
N ASN A 101 13.37 -18.81 6.43
CA ASN A 101 12.06 -18.47 7.00
C ASN A 101 11.06 -17.96 5.93
N SER A 102 11.54 -17.60 4.73
CA SER A 102 10.68 -17.21 3.61
C SER A 102 9.90 -18.39 3.01
N LEU A 103 10.41 -19.62 3.13
CA LEU A 103 9.79 -20.85 2.62
C LEU A 103 9.09 -21.66 3.72
N ALA A 104 9.08 -21.20 4.97
CA ALA A 104 8.46 -21.92 6.09
C ALA A 104 6.97 -22.28 5.85
N PRO A 105 6.11 -21.38 5.33
CA PRO A 105 4.72 -21.74 5.01
C PRO A 105 4.64 -22.85 3.95
N LYS A 106 5.52 -22.81 2.94
CA LYS A 106 5.57 -23.80 1.86
C LYS A 106 5.92 -25.19 2.40
N PHE A 107 6.99 -25.29 3.18
CA PHE A 107 7.45 -26.59 3.69
C PHE A 107 6.55 -27.17 4.77
N ALA A 108 5.81 -26.33 5.50
CA ALA A 108 4.76 -26.76 6.40
C ALA A 108 3.65 -27.55 5.70
N GLU A 109 3.11 -27.00 4.61
CA GLU A 109 2.08 -27.66 3.80
C GLU A 109 2.64 -28.94 3.14
N VAL A 110 3.91 -28.92 2.70
CA VAL A 110 4.57 -30.10 2.14
C VAL A 110 4.70 -31.23 3.16
N ALA A 111 5.07 -30.93 4.41
CA ALA A 111 5.16 -31.93 5.46
C ALA A 111 3.80 -32.59 5.72
N GLU A 112 2.74 -31.79 5.77
CA GLU A 112 1.37 -32.26 5.97
C GLU A 112 0.87 -33.08 4.78
N GLY A 113 1.16 -32.65 3.55
CA GLY A 113 0.87 -33.41 2.32
C GLY A 113 1.56 -34.78 2.28
N ILE A 114 2.80 -34.88 2.77
CA ILE A 114 3.52 -36.16 2.88
C ILE A 114 2.82 -37.10 3.89
N GLU A 115 2.37 -36.58 5.04
CA GLU A 115 1.62 -37.38 6.01
C GLU A 115 0.24 -37.82 5.49
N GLN A 116 -0.45 -36.97 4.70
CA GLN A 116 -1.71 -37.34 4.05
C GLN A 116 -1.51 -38.51 3.08
N LEU A 117 -0.50 -38.40 2.20
CA LEU A 117 -0.18 -39.45 1.23
C LEU A 117 0.22 -40.76 1.92
N LYS A 118 0.97 -40.69 3.02
CA LYS A 118 1.31 -41.87 3.84
C LYS A 118 0.06 -42.55 4.43
N LYS A 119 -0.94 -41.78 4.86
CA LYS A 119 -2.22 -42.29 5.37
C LYS A 119 -3.16 -42.79 4.25
N GLY A 120 -2.77 -42.69 2.99
CA GLY A 120 -3.61 -43.04 1.83
C GLY A 120 -4.76 -42.05 1.61
N GLN A 121 -4.64 -40.81 2.09
CA GLN A 121 -5.62 -39.74 1.90
C GLN A 121 -5.31 -38.96 0.61
N ASP A 122 -6.35 -38.38 0.00
CA ASP A 122 -6.16 -37.48 -1.15
C ASP A 122 -5.33 -36.26 -0.75
N LEU A 123 -4.39 -35.87 -1.61
CA LEU A 123 -3.52 -34.73 -1.38
C LEU A 123 -4.32 -33.43 -1.48
N ASN A 124 -4.48 -32.74 -0.35
CA ASN A 124 -5.14 -31.44 -0.29
C ASN A 124 -4.14 -30.38 0.18
N LEU A 125 -3.44 -29.78 -0.77
CA LEU A 125 -2.54 -28.65 -0.54
C LEU A 125 -3.27 -27.34 -0.88
N PRO A 126 -3.04 -26.24 -0.13
CA PRO A 126 -3.62 -24.96 -0.46
C PRO A 126 -3.19 -24.49 -1.86
N HIS A 127 -4.09 -23.83 -2.59
CA HIS A 127 -3.78 -23.39 -3.94
C HIS A 127 -2.84 -22.18 -4.01
N GLU A 128 -2.72 -21.39 -2.94
CA GLU A 128 -1.88 -20.19 -2.87
C GLU A 128 -1.16 -20.08 -1.52
N LEU A 129 0.10 -19.64 -1.57
CA LEU A 129 0.90 -19.30 -0.39
C LEU A 129 0.98 -17.78 -0.21
N ASP A 130 1.10 -17.36 1.05
CA ASP A 130 1.29 -15.97 1.43
C ASP A 130 2.53 -15.35 0.75
N ARG A 131 2.35 -14.30 -0.06
CA ARG A 131 3.44 -13.65 -0.83
C ARG A 131 4.34 -12.82 0.08
N THR A 132 5.65 -13.03 0.02
CA THR A 132 6.63 -12.22 0.78
C THR A 132 7.42 -11.22 -0.07
N HIS A 133 7.42 -11.41 -1.39
CA HIS A 133 8.12 -10.58 -2.36
C HIS A 133 7.19 -10.22 -3.53
N CYS A 134 7.44 -9.08 -4.15
CA CYS A 134 6.72 -8.65 -5.34
C CYS A 134 7.13 -9.49 -6.55
N GLU A 135 6.16 -10.07 -7.27
CA GLU A 135 6.40 -10.87 -8.47
C GLU A 135 7.01 -10.07 -9.63
N GLN A 136 6.70 -8.77 -9.73
CA GLN A 136 7.23 -7.91 -10.79
C GLN A 136 8.65 -7.41 -10.54
N CYS A 137 8.97 -6.99 -9.32
CA CYS A 137 10.24 -6.31 -9.03
C CYS A 137 11.15 -7.04 -8.03
N GLY A 138 10.73 -8.19 -7.51
CA GLY A 138 11.48 -8.99 -6.54
C GLY A 138 11.74 -8.31 -5.19
N ARG A 139 11.16 -7.13 -4.93
CA ARG A 139 11.36 -6.43 -3.65
C ARG A 139 10.53 -7.10 -2.56
N ARG A 140 11.09 -7.18 -1.36
CA ARG A 140 10.35 -7.62 -0.16
C ARG A 140 9.16 -6.70 0.06
N LEU A 141 7.98 -7.31 0.21
CA LEU A 141 6.76 -6.56 0.49
C LEU A 141 6.83 -6.04 1.94
N PRO A 142 6.34 -4.81 2.19
CA PRO A 142 6.29 -4.25 3.55
C PRO A 142 5.37 -5.07 4.47
N GLU A 143 4.37 -5.75 3.90
CA GLU A 143 3.48 -6.68 4.59
C GLU A 143 3.35 -7.98 3.79
N ILE A 144 3.21 -9.11 4.48
CA ILE A 144 2.99 -10.42 3.85
C ILE A 144 1.65 -10.40 3.12
N GLY A 145 1.65 -10.76 1.84
CA GLY A 145 0.50 -10.72 0.94
C GLY A 145 0.14 -9.31 0.45
N GLY A 146 0.81 -8.27 0.95
CA GLY A 146 0.51 -6.87 0.64
C GLY A 146 0.97 -6.44 -0.74
N ILE A 147 0.60 -5.21 -1.12
CA ILE A 147 0.89 -4.70 -2.46
C ILE A 147 2.26 -3.99 -2.50
N CYS A 148 2.94 -4.07 -3.65
CA CYS A 148 4.23 -3.43 -3.81
C CYS A 148 4.07 -1.92 -4.09
N PRO A 149 4.57 -1.02 -3.23
CA PRO A 149 4.37 0.42 -3.36
C PRO A 149 5.06 1.05 -4.58
N VAL A 150 5.89 0.28 -5.29
CA VAL A 150 6.63 0.72 -6.48
C VAL A 150 5.96 0.24 -7.75
N CYS A 151 5.34 -0.95 -7.72
CA CYS A 151 4.72 -1.61 -8.88
C CYS A 151 3.21 -1.33 -8.98
N ILE A 152 2.71 -0.37 -8.21
CA ILE A 152 1.30 0.05 -8.22
C ILE A 152 0.86 0.41 -9.64
N ALA A 153 -0.28 -0.14 -10.06
CA ALA A 153 -0.99 0.32 -11.26
C ALA A 153 -1.64 1.69 -10.99
N LYS A 154 -0.83 2.76 -10.98
CA LYS A 154 -1.24 4.13 -10.58
C LYS A 154 -2.52 4.61 -11.27
N PHE A 155 -2.70 4.22 -12.53
CA PHE A 155 -3.87 4.60 -13.32
C PHE A 155 -5.16 3.93 -12.83
N ASP A 156 -5.10 2.66 -12.41
CA ASP A 156 -6.26 1.92 -11.89
C ASP A 156 -6.67 2.46 -10.52
N THR A 157 -5.71 2.74 -9.65
CA THR A 157 -5.95 3.40 -8.35
C THR A 157 -6.59 4.77 -8.54
N PHE A 158 -6.07 5.57 -9.48
CA PHE A 158 -6.64 6.87 -9.81
C PHE A 158 -8.07 6.75 -10.35
N LYS A 159 -8.34 5.80 -11.24
CA LYS A 159 -9.68 5.55 -11.78
C LYS A 159 -10.66 5.15 -10.68
N ARG A 160 -10.26 4.33 -9.73
CA ARG A 160 -11.10 3.98 -8.56
C ARG A 160 -11.34 5.16 -7.63
N LEU A 161 -10.33 5.99 -7.36
CA LEU A 161 -10.49 7.21 -6.57
C LEU A 161 -11.50 8.17 -7.22
N ILE A 162 -11.40 8.39 -8.53
CA ILE A 162 -12.42 9.13 -9.29
C ILE A 162 -13.79 8.46 -9.19
N GLY A 163 -13.83 7.13 -9.12
CA GLY A 163 -15.03 6.34 -8.88
C GLY A 163 -15.85 6.83 -7.67
N TYR A 164 -15.20 7.23 -6.58
CA TYR A 164 -15.87 7.79 -5.40
C TYR A 164 -16.42 9.21 -5.63
N MET A 165 -15.92 9.94 -6.63
CA MET A 165 -16.41 11.28 -7.02
C MET A 165 -17.49 11.24 -8.11
N LEU A 166 -17.58 10.15 -8.89
CA LEU A 166 -18.57 9.97 -9.97
C LEU A 166 -20.04 10.13 -9.55
N PRO A 167 -20.48 9.72 -8.34
CA PRO A 167 -21.83 10.03 -7.87
C PRO A 167 -22.18 11.51 -7.91
N TYR A 168 -21.16 12.38 -7.88
CA TYR A 168 -21.26 13.84 -7.92
C TYR A 168 -20.86 14.43 -9.28
N ARG A 169 -21.00 13.68 -10.39
CA ARG A 169 -20.56 14.08 -11.75
C ARG A 169 -20.94 15.49 -12.19
N LEU A 170 -22.12 16.00 -11.83
CA LEU A 170 -22.55 17.35 -12.18
C LEU A 170 -21.76 18.41 -11.40
N GLN A 171 -21.51 18.15 -10.11
CA GLN A 171 -20.69 19.02 -9.26
C GLN A 171 -19.22 18.96 -9.68
N LEU A 172 -18.73 17.80 -10.10
CA LEU A 172 -17.38 17.65 -10.63
C LEU A 172 -17.22 18.40 -11.96
N ALA A 173 -18.18 18.30 -12.87
CA ALA A 173 -18.18 19.06 -14.13
C ALA A 173 -18.24 20.58 -13.88
N LEU A 174 -19.09 21.02 -12.94
CA LEU A 174 -19.15 22.42 -12.53
C LEU A 174 -17.83 22.88 -11.88
N LEU A 175 -17.21 22.06 -11.04
CA LEU A 175 -15.92 22.35 -10.42
C LEU A 175 -14.81 22.50 -11.46
N LEU A 176 -14.74 21.58 -12.43
CA LEU A 176 -13.80 21.66 -13.55
C LEU A 176 -14.04 22.91 -14.39
N GLY A 177 -15.30 23.20 -14.72
CA GLY A 177 -15.69 24.39 -15.46
C GLY A 177 -15.32 25.69 -14.73
N LEU A 178 -15.61 25.79 -13.43
CA LEU A 178 -15.22 26.93 -12.60
C LEU A 178 -13.70 27.04 -12.44
N THR A 179 -12.98 25.92 -12.41
CA THR A 179 -11.51 25.91 -12.35
C THR A 179 -10.93 26.51 -13.62
N VAL A 180 -11.32 26.02 -14.80
CA VAL A 180 -10.87 26.57 -16.09
C VAL A 180 -11.28 28.04 -16.21
N THR A 181 -12.52 28.40 -15.86
CA THR A 181 -13.01 29.78 -15.90
C THR A 181 -12.19 30.69 -14.99
N SER A 182 -11.89 30.26 -13.76
CA SER A 182 -11.04 31.03 -12.84
C SER A 182 -9.64 31.24 -13.39
N SER A 183 -9.02 30.19 -13.95
CA SER A 183 -7.68 30.29 -14.54
C SER A 183 -7.66 31.22 -15.76
N LEU A 184 -8.73 31.24 -16.57
CA LEU A 184 -8.83 32.17 -17.70
C LEU A 184 -9.10 33.61 -17.25
N LEU A 185 -9.92 33.81 -16.22
CA LEU A 185 -10.17 35.14 -15.64
C LEU A 185 -8.88 35.77 -15.08
N GLU A 186 -8.01 34.96 -14.48
CA GLU A 186 -6.71 35.41 -13.94
C GLU A 186 -5.77 35.95 -15.04
N LEU A 187 -6.01 35.61 -16.32
CA LEU A 187 -5.25 36.14 -17.46
C LEU A 187 -5.72 37.51 -17.92
N VAL A 188 -6.91 37.96 -17.51
CA VAL A 188 -7.48 39.22 -18.01
C VAL A 188 -6.79 40.47 -17.42
N PRO A 189 -6.42 40.54 -16.13
CA PRO A 189 -5.81 41.75 -15.55
C PRO A 189 -4.55 42.25 -16.27
N PRO A 190 -3.55 41.42 -16.63
CA PRO A 190 -2.40 41.89 -17.40
C PRO A 190 -2.78 42.50 -18.76
N TYR A 191 -3.78 41.94 -19.44
CA TYR A 191 -4.29 42.47 -20.71
C TYR A 191 -4.98 43.84 -20.53
N ILE A 192 -5.73 44.03 -19.44
CA ILE A 192 -6.31 45.34 -19.10
C ILE A 192 -5.22 46.35 -18.76
N ILE A 193 -4.18 45.93 -18.03
CA ILE A 193 -3.04 46.78 -17.69
C ILE A 193 -2.31 47.23 -18.96
N LYS A 194 -2.18 46.37 -19.99
CA LYS A 194 -1.68 46.78 -21.31
C LYS A 194 -2.45 47.99 -21.84
N HIS A 195 -3.78 47.87 -21.97
CA HIS A 195 -4.63 48.95 -22.50
C HIS A 195 -4.61 50.21 -21.61
N LEU A 196 -4.51 50.03 -20.29
CA LEU A 196 -4.36 51.14 -19.36
C LEU A 196 -3.08 51.94 -19.64
N ILE A 197 -2.00 51.25 -19.96
CA ILE A 197 -0.72 51.90 -20.27
C ILE A 197 -0.79 52.56 -21.65
N ASP A 198 -1.14 51.79 -22.68
CA ASP A 198 -1.05 52.24 -24.08
C ASP A 198 -2.09 53.30 -24.46
N ASP A 199 -3.34 53.15 -24.00
CA ASP A 199 -4.45 54.00 -24.45
C ASP A 199 -4.72 55.17 -23.50
N VAL A 200 -4.25 55.11 -22.23
CA VAL A 200 -4.57 56.11 -21.20
C VAL A 200 -3.34 56.81 -20.64
N LEU A 201 -2.37 56.06 -20.12
CA LEU A 201 -1.22 56.65 -19.40
C LEU A 201 -0.18 57.25 -20.35
N VAL A 202 0.09 56.62 -21.49
CA VAL A 202 1.01 57.15 -22.50
C VAL A 202 0.44 58.39 -23.21
N PRO A 203 -0.83 58.41 -23.67
CA PRO A 203 -1.41 59.57 -24.36
C PRO A 203 -1.85 60.69 -23.40
N GLY A 204 -2.08 60.38 -22.11
CA GLY A 204 -2.35 61.35 -21.04
C GLY A 204 -3.68 62.11 -21.14
N THR A 205 -4.59 61.73 -22.04
CA THR A 205 -5.77 62.53 -22.41
C THR A 205 -7.13 61.85 -22.20
N ALA A 206 -7.16 60.56 -21.88
CA ALA A 206 -8.40 59.75 -21.82
C ALA A 206 -8.86 59.44 -20.37
N ALA A 207 -9.23 60.47 -19.61
CA ALA A 207 -9.68 60.31 -18.22
C ALA A 207 -10.91 59.38 -18.07
N ASP A 208 -11.84 59.40 -19.02
CA ASP A 208 -13.03 58.54 -18.97
C ASP A 208 -12.68 57.06 -19.16
N MET A 209 -11.74 56.75 -20.06
CA MET A 209 -11.29 55.37 -20.32
C MET A 209 -10.54 54.79 -19.12
N LEU A 210 -9.83 55.63 -18.35
CA LEU A 210 -9.21 55.24 -17.08
C LEU A 210 -10.25 54.64 -16.12
N TYR A 211 -11.37 55.35 -15.90
CA TYR A 211 -12.41 54.90 -14.97
C TYR A 211 -13.07 53.59 -15.43
N TRP A 212 -13.29 53.43 -16.75
CA TRP A 212 -13.82 52.18 -17.31
C TRP A 212 -12.86 51.00 -17.16
N LEU A 213 -11.56 51.18 -17.44
CA LEU A 213 -10.57 50.11 -17.32
C LEU A 213 -10.31 49.74 -15.86
N VAL A 214 -10.19 50.72 -14.97
CA VAL A 214 -10.01 50.49 -13.52
C VAL A 214 -11.28 49.88 -12.92
N GLY A 215 -12.47 50.37 -13.30
CA GLY A 215 -13.75 49.77 -12.93
C GLY A 215 -13.88 48.33 -13.43
N GLY A 216 -13.45 48.06 -14.67
CA GLY A 216 -13.38 46.71 -15.23
C GLY A 216 -12.44 45.79 -14.46
N LEU A 217 -11.25 46.27 -14.09
CA LEU A 217 -10.29 45.53 -13.26
C LEU A 217 -10.90 45.18 -11.88
N PHE A 218 -11.60 46.12 -11.25
CA PHE A 218 -12.30 45.89 -10.00
C PHE A 218 -13.42 44.85 -10.16
N VAL A 219 -14.26 44.98 -11.19
CA VAL A 219 -15.34 44.02 -11.46
C VAL A 219 -14.76 42.62 -11.71
N ILE A 220 -13.70 42.49 -12.49
CA ILE A 220 -13.04 41.20 -12.75
C ILE A 220 -12.46 40.62 -11.45
N GLY A 221 -11.80 41.43 -10.63
CA GLY A 221 -11.27 40.98 -9.33
C GLY A 221 -12.38 40.49 -8.39
N VAL A 222 -13.54 41.16 -8.36
CA VAL A 222 -14.71 40.72 -7.59
C VAL A 222 -15.29 39.42 -8.17
N VAL A 223 -15.40 39.30 -9.49
CA VAL A 223 -15.88 38.08 -10.15
C VAL A 223 -14.94 36.91 -9.89
N GLU A 224 -13.63 37.10 -10.02
CA GLU A 224 -12.61 36.11 -9.73
C GLU A 224 -12.70 35.64 -8.26
N TRP A 225 -12.83 36.58 -7.32
CA TRP A 225 -13.03 36.27 -5.91
C TRP A 225 -14.30 35.45 -5.68
N CYS A 226 -15.44 35.87 -6.24
CA CYS A 226 -16.71 35.14 -6.15
C CYS A 226 -16.61 33.72 -6.73
N VAL A 227 -16.06 33.58 -7.94
CA VAL A 227 -15.82 32.28 -8.59
C VAL A 227 -14.88 31.43 -7.75
N GLY A 228 -13.82 32.02 -7.20
CA GLY A 228 -12.86 31.34 -6.32
C GLY A 228 -13.51 30.80 -5.04
N VAL A 229 -14.40 31.58 -4.40
CA VAL A 229 -15.18 31.15 -3.23
C VAL A 229 -16.09 29.97 -3.59
N VAL A 230 -16.87 30.08 -4.66
CA VAL A 230 -17.79 29.02 -5.10
C VAL A 230 -17.02 27.76 -5.47
N ARG A 231 -15.93 27.89 -6.23
CA ARG A 231 -15.03 26.78 -6.60
C ARG A 231 -14.50 26.08 -5.35
N ARG A 232 -13.99 26.83 -4.37
CA ARG A 232 -13.43 26.26 -3.13
C ARG A 232 -14.49 25.56 -2.29
N TRP A 233 -15.67 26.14 -2.15
CA TRP A 233 -16.80 25.52 -1.45
C TRP A 233 -17.24 24.21 -2.11
N LEU A 234 -17.35 24.21 -3.45
CA LEU A 234 -17.74 23.02 -4.20
C LEU A 234 -16.69 21.91 -4.07
N ASN A 235 -15.41 22.27 -4.16
CA ASN A 235 -14.28 21.36 -4.01
C ASN A 235 -14.28 20.68 -2.63
N VAL A 236 -14.39 21.47 -1.56
CA VAL A 236 -14.50 20.97 -0.18
C VAL A 236 -15.70 20.03 -0.04
N ARG A 237 -16.87 20.43 -0.53
CA ARG A 237 -18.09 19.63 -0.43
C ARG A 237 -17.99 18.28 -1.16
N VAL A 238 -17.46 18.26 -2.38
CA VAL A 238 -17.30 17.03 -3.16
C VAL A 238 -16.20 16.15 -2.58
N GLY A 239 -15.06 16.74 -2.22
CA GLY A 239 -13.92 16.01 -1.68
C GLY A 239 -14.24 15.33 -0.35
N PHE A 240 -14.83 16.05 0.61
CA PHE A 240 -15.20 15.45 1.90
C PHE A 240 -16.27 14.36 1.77
N ARG A 241 -17.24 14.50 0.86
CA ARG A 241 -18.22 13.43 0.60
C ARG A 241 -17.60 12.18 -0.01
N ALA A 242 -16.63 12.36 -0.92
CA ALA A 242 -15.90 11.22 -1.48
C ALA A 242 -15.08 10.50 -0.39
N ILE A 243 -14.42 11.25 0.50
CA ILE A 243 -13.67 10.70 1.62
C ILE A 243 -14.57 10.05 2.67
N GLU A 244 -15.74 10.62 2.96
CA GLU A 244 -16.76 10.03 3.83
C GLU A 244 -17.17 8.64 3.33
N HIS A 245 -17.46 8.52 2.02
CA HIS A 245 -17.80 7.24 1.41
C HIS A 245 -16.63 6.25 1.48
N LEU A 246 -15.41 6.70 1.18
CA LEU A 246 -14.21 5.86 1.27
C LEU A 246 -13.98 5.34 2.70
N ARG A 247 -14.07 6.20 3.72
CA ARG A 247 -13.94 5.82 5.13
C ARG A 247 -15.07 4.88 5.57
N THR A 248 -16.27 5.10 5.06
CA THR A 248 -17.43 4.23 5.34
C THR A 248 -17.22 2.83 4.78
N ASP A 249 -16.78 2.71 3.52
CA ASP A 249 -16.53 1.42 2.89
C ASP A 249 -15.35 0.69 3.53
N LEU A 250 -14.28 1.42 3.89
CA LEU A 250 -13.17 0.88 4.67
C LEU A 250 -13.62 0.35 6.03
N PHE A 251 -14.43 1.12 6.77
CA PHE A 251 -14.93 0.71 8.07
C PHE A 251 -15.88 -0.49 8.00
N LYS A 252 -16.76 -0.53 6.99
CA LYS A 252 -17.60 -1.69 6.71
C LYS A 252 -16.75 -2.92 6.40
N ALA A 253 -15.79 -2.80 5.47
CA ALA A 253 -14.93 -3.91 5.09
C ALA A 253 -14.23 -4.50 6.32
N LEU A 254 -13.62 -3.65 7.17
CA LEU A 254 -13.01 -4.09 8.42
C LEU A 254 -13.96 -4.95 9.25
N GLN A 255 -15.19 -4.51 9.51
CA GLN A 255 -16.14 -5.26 10.35
C GLN A 255 -16.48 -6.68 9.85
N TYR A 256 -16.37 -6.92 8.54
CA TYR A 256 -16.71 -8.21 7.94
C TYR A 256 -15.48 -9.05 7.59
N LEU A 257 -14.26 -8.64 7.94
CA LEU A 257 -13.06 -9.44 7.68
C LEU A 257 -12.90 -10.57 8.70
N PRO A 258 -12.35 -11.74 8.27
CA PRO A 258 -12.17 -12.88 9.15
C PRO A 258 -11.16 -12.61 10.27
N LEU A 259 -11.32 -13.26 11.42
CA LEU A 259 -10.44 -13.06 12.57
C LEU A 259 -8.95 -13.33 12.25
N ARG A 260 -8.68 -14.29 11.34
CA ARG A 260 -7.33 -14.58 10.83
C ARG A 260 -6.63 -13.35 10.21
N PHE A 261 -7.39 -12.40 9.65
CA PHE A 261 -6.85 -11.13 9.14
C PHE A 261 -6.29 -10.27 10.28
N TYR A 262 -6.97 -10.27 11.44
CA TYR A 262 -6.59 -9.50 12.62
C TYR A 262 -5.43 -10.12 13.39
N ASP A 263 -5.34 -11.45 13.46
CA ASP A 263 -4.21 -12.11 14.16
C ASP A 263 -2.87 -11.82 13.49
N LYS A 264 -2.87 -11.68 12.16
CA LYS A 264 -1.68 -11.39 11.36
C LYS A 264 -1.31 -9.90 11.35
N ARG A 265 -2.20 -8.99 11.78
CA ARG A 265 -2.02 -7.53 11.62
C ARG A 265 -2.20 -6.79 12.95
N LYS A 266 -1.27 -5.88 13.26
CA LYS A 266 -1.39 -5.03 14.45
C LYS A 266 -2.58 -4.10 14.29
N VAL A 267 -3.45 -4.02 15.31
CA VAL A 267 -4.61 -3.11 15.33
C VAL A 267 -4.20 -1.65 15.06
N GLY A 268 -3.07 -1.21 15.60
CA GLY A 268 -2.54 0.14 15.35
C GLY A 268 -2.23 0.43 13.87
N ALA A 269 -1.85 -0.59 13.09
CA ALA A 269 -1.66 -0.43 11.64
C ALA A 269 -2.99 -0.20 10.92
N LEU A 270 -4.06 -0.88 11.34
CA LEU A 270 -5.40 -0.68 10.78
C LEU A 270 -5.95 0.72 11.11
N ILE A 271 -5.74 1.20 12.35
CA ILE A 271 -6.09 2.57 12.75
C ILE A 271 -5.28 3.59 11.94
N SER A 272 -3.99 3.35 11.71
CA SER A 272 -3.17 4.23 10.87
C SER A 272 -3.67 4.29 9.42
N ARG A 273 -4.22 3.21 8.86
CA ARG A 273 -4.84 3.24 7.52
C ARG A 273 -6.13 4.06 7.52
N MET A 274 -6.93 3.94 8.56
CA MET A 274 -8.15 4.74 8.72
C MET A 274 -7.84 6.23 8.84
N ASN A 275 -6.80 6.61 9.60
CA ASN A 275 -6.49 8.02 9.84
C ASN A 275 -5.50 8.56 8.78
N ASN A 276 -4.25 8.12 8.83
CA ASN A 276 -3.15 8.72 8.04
C ASN A 276 -3.30 8.44 6.54
N ASP A 277 -3.64 7.22 6.13
CA ASP A 277 -3.75 6.92 4.69
C ASP A 277 -4.97 7.59 4.06
N SER A 278 -6.10 7.67 4.80
CA SER A 278 -7.28 8.38 4.30
C SER A 278 -7.05 9.89 4.25
N GLU A 279 -6.30 10.45 5.20
CA GLU A 279 -5.87 11.86 5.19
C GLU A 279 -4.97 12.17 4.00
N MET A 280 -4.01 11.30 3.65
CA MET A 280 -3.19 11.49 2.43
C MET A 280 -4.03 11.52 1.15
N VAL A 281 -5.08 10.70 1.08
CA VAL A 281 -6.03 10.72 -0.05
C VAL A 281 -6.91 11.97 0.00
N GLU A 282 -7.34 12.38 1.19
CA GLU A 282 -8.11 13.60 1.42
C GLU A 282 -7.35 14.84 0.94
N ASP A 283 -6.09 15.01 1.37
CA ASP A 283 -5.23 16.11 0.96
C ASP A 283 -5.04 16.14 -0.57
N TYR A 284 -4.83 14.97 -1.18
CA TYR A 284 -4.66 14.87 -2.63
C TYR A 284 -5.93 15.27 -3.39
N LEU A 285 -7.10 14.84 -2.95
CA LEU A 285 -8.37 15.16 -3.59
C LEU A 285 -8.77 16.63 -3.36
N LEU A 286 -8.48 17.19 -2.19
CA LEU A 286 -8.88 18.54 -1.82
C LEU A 286 -7.91 19.63 -2.30
N PHE A 287 -6.60 19.37 -2.33
CA PHE A 287 -5.60 20.40 -2.62
C PHE A 287 -4.82 20.10 -3.89
N ASP A 288 -4.19 18.93 -3.99
CA ASP A 288 -3.24 18.66 -5.07
C ASP A 288 -3.93 18.53 -6.42
N MET A 289 -5.02 17.76 -6.51
CA MET A 289 -5.72 17.52 -7.76
C MET A 289 -6.27 18.82 -8.39
N PRO A 290 -7.03 19.66 -7.65
CA PRO A 290 -7.49 20.94 -8.16
C PRO A 290 -6.35 21.88 -8.54
N TYR A 291 -5.25 21.86 -7.78
CA TYR A 291 -4.08 22.67 -8.06
C TYR A 291 -3.45 22.31 -9.41
N ILE A 292 -3.29 21.02 -9.74
CA ILE A 292 -2.73 20.61 -11.03
C ILE A 292 -3.62 21.05 -12.18
N VAL A 293 -4.93 20.82 -12.08
CA VAL A 293 -5.87 21.17 -13.15
C VAL A 293 -5.87 22.68 -13.39
N SER A 294 -5.89 23.47 -12.31
CA SER A 294 -5.82 24.93 -12.37
C SER A 294 -4.51 25.39 -13.03
N ASN A 295 -3.36 24.86 -12.61
CA ASN A 295 -2.06 25.26 -13.15
C ASN A 295 -1.84 24.77 -14.59
N ALA A 296 -2.32 23.59 -14.96
CA ALA A 296 -2.27 23.11 -16.33
C ALA A 296 -3.10 24.01 -17.26
N ALA A 297 -4.32 24.36 -16.85
CA ALA A 297 -5.16 25.31 -17.59
C ALA A 297 -4.49 26.69 -17.70
N MET A 298 -3.92 27.19 -16.60
CA MET A 298 -3.18 28.45 -16.57
C MET A 298 -2.00 28.46 -17.55
N ILE A 299 -1.12 27.44 -17.50
CA ILE A 299 0.06 27.36 -18.37
C ILE A 299 -0.36 27.34 -19.84
N VAL A 300 -1.36 26.53 -20.20
CA VAL A 300 -1.88 26.48 -21.57
C VAL A 300 -2.44 27.83 -21.99
N GLY A 301 -3.19 28.50 -21.12
CA GLY A 301 -3.74 29.83 -21.38
C GLY A 301 -2.67 30.92 -21.56
N ILE A 302 -1.68 30.98 -20.66
CA ILE A 302 -0.56 31.93 -20.73
C ILE A 302 0.24 31.71 -22.01
N LEU A 303 0.64 30.46 -22.31
CA LEU A 303 1.40 30.17 -23.52
C LEU A 303 0.63 30.55 -24.77
N GLY A 304 -0.66 30.19 -24.85
CA GLY A 304 -1.51 30.57 -25.98
C GLY A 304 -1.57 32.08 -26.20
N LEU A 305 -1.70 32.85 -25.11
CA LEU A 305 -1.78 34.31 -25.16
C LEU A 305 -0.42 34.95 -25.50
N LEU A 306 0.68 34.47 -24.92
CA LEU A 306 2.03 34.94 -25.25
C LEU A 306 2.38 34.70 -26.72
N PHE A 307 2.12 33.50 -27.24
CA PHE A 307 2.33 33.19 -28.66
C PHE A 307 1.45 34.03 -29.59
N TYR A 308 0.23 34.34 -29.16
CA TYR A 308 -0.67 35.24 -29.90
C TYR A 308 -0.15 36.68 -29.93
N MET A 309 0.38 37.19 -28.81
CA MET A 309 0.91 38.55 -28.72
C MET A 309 2.22 38.71 -29.51
N ASN A 310 3.21 37.85 -29.24
CA ASN A 310 4.51 37.91 -29.91
C ASN A 310 5.24 36.57 -29.79
N TRP A 311 5.22 35.78 -30.87
CA TRP A 311 5.82 34.44 -30.87
C TRP A 311 7.35 34.47 -30.72
N GLU A 312 8.03 35.49 -31.26
CA GLU A 312 9.49 35.63 -31.19
C GLU A 312 9.94 35.91 -29.75
N LEU A 313 9.32 36.88 -29.10
CA LEU A 313 9.59 37.22 -27.69
C LEU A 313 9.24 36.05 -26.75
N THR A 314 8.19 35.30 -27.07
CA THR A 314 7.80 34.09 -26.33
C THR A 314 8.87 33.01 -26.37
N LEU A 315 9.55 32.81 -27.51
CA LEU A 315 10.66 31.85 -27.60
C LEU A 315 11.83 32.24 -26.70
N TYR A 316 12.14 33.54 -26.59
CA TYR A 316 13.16 34.01 -25.66
C TYR A 316 12.76 33.80 -24.19
N VAL A 317 11.50 34.03 -23.84
CA VAL A 317 10.94 33.75 -22.50
C VAL A 317 11.00 32.26 -22.14
N LEU A 318 10.82 31.39 -23.14
CA LEU A 318 10.90 29.94 -22.97
C LEU A 318 12.33 29.40 -22.96
N ALA A 319 13.32 30.12 -23.48
CA ALA A 319 14.70 29.65 -23.57
C ALA A 319 15.32 29.21 -22.21
N PRO A 320 15.04 29.87 -21.06
CA PRO A 320 15.50 29.39 -19.75
C PRO A 320 14.78 28.15 -19.23
N VAL A 321 13.61 27.79 -19.78
CA VAL A 321 12.77 26.70 -19.26
C VAL A 321 13.39 25.30 -19.45
N PRO A 322 13.91 24.90 -20.63
CA PRO A 322 14.55 23.59 -20.78
C PRO A 322 15.75 23.38 -19.84
N PRO A 323 16.69 24.32 -19.65
CA PRO A 323 17.73 24.22 -18.64
C PRO A 323 17.20 24.01 -17.22
N ILE A 324 16.12 24.71 -16.84
CA ILE A 324 15.47 24.54 -15.53
C ILE A 324 14.91 23.12 -15.40
N ILE A 325 14.19 22.62 -16.40
CA ILE A 325 13.61 21.27 -16.39
C ILE A 325 14.71 20.21 -16.31
N ILE A 326 15.76 20.32 -17.13
CA ILE A 326 16.89 19.37 -17.13
C ILE A 326 17.62 19.42 -15.78
N GLY A 327 17.98 20.62 -15.29
CA GLY A 327 18.62 20.79 -13.99
C GLY A 327 17.78 20.24 -12.84
N SER A 328 16.47 20.49 -12.87
CA SER A 328 15.54 19.97 -11.86
C SER A 328 15.49 18.45 -11.86
N SER A 329 15.41 17.80 -13.02
CA SER A 329 15.33 16.33 -13.12
C SER A 329 16.62 15.64 -12.66
N LEU A 330 17.79 16.22 -12.96
CA LEU A 330 19.09 15.73 -12.48
C LEU A 330 19.21 15.81 -10.96
N ILE A 331 18.76 16.93 -10.37
CA ILE A 331 18.83 17.18 -8.93
C ILE A 331 17.74 16.39 -8.18
N TRP A 332 16.59 16.12 -8.80
CA TRP A 332 15.44 15.43 -8.22
C TRP A 332 15.81 14.06 -7.63
N ASN A 333 16.54 13.24 -8.39
CA ASN A 333 16.98 11.91 -7.93
C ASN A 333 17.90 11.98 -6.70
N ARG A 334 18.64 13.08 -6.53
CA ARG A 334 19.48 13.32 -5.36
C ARG A 334 18.62 13.76 -4.17
N LEU A 335 17.65 14.65 -4.38
CA LEU A 335 16.71 15.06 -3.34
C LEU A 335 15.86 13.92 -2.82
N GLN A 336 15.32 13.07 -3.69
CA GLN A 336 14.56 11.89 -3.25
C GLN A 336 15.40 10.97 -2.35
N ARG A 337 16.69 10.79 -2.65
CA ARG A 337 17.62 10.05 -1.79
C ARG A 337 17.88 10.74 -0.45
N PHE A 338 17.88 12.08 -0.39
CA PHE A 338 17.96 12.81 0.87
C PHE A 338 16.67 12.65 1.69
N TRP A 339 15.50 12.83 1.08
CA TRP A 339 14.20 12.63 1.71
C TRP A 339 14.01 11.22 2.25
N GLY A 340 14.41 10.19 1.48
CA GLY A 340 14.38 8.80 1.96
C GLY A 340 15.29 8.57 3.17
N ARG A 341 16.52 9.10 3.15
CA ARG A 341 17.44 9.03 4.30
C ARG A 341 16.93 9.83 5.50
N TRP A 342 16.31 10.98 5.26
CA TRP A 342 15.69 11.80 6.30
C TRP A 342 14.55 11.05 6.97
N SER A 343 13.61 10.53 6.19
CA SER A 343 12.47 9.72 6.68
C SER A 343 12.95 8.51 7.48
N ALA A 344 13.99 7.81 7.02
CA ALA A 344 14.55 6.65 7.73
C ALA A 344 15.26 7.02 9.04
N ARG A 345 15.86 8.22 9.14
CA ARG A 345 16.45 8.72 10.40
C ARG A 345 15.38 9.24 11.35
N TRP A 346 14.36 9.92 10.84
CA TRP A 346 13.19 10.36 11.59
C TRP A 346 12.48 9.18 12.23
N SER A 347 12.14 8.15 11.44
CA SER A 347 11.51 6.93 11.95
C SER A 347 12.33 6.27 13.05
N ARG A 348 13.66 6.13 12.89
CA ARG A 348 14.53 5.56 13.94
C ARG A 348 14.59 6.39 15.22
N LEU A 349 14.48 7.71 15.11
CA LEU A 349 14.41 8.62 16.26
C LEU A 349 13.05 8.46 16.97
N THR A 350 11.94 8.48 16.23
CA THR A 350 10.59 8.32 16.77
C THR A 350 10.38 6.93 17.40
N THR A 351 10.90 5.87 16.78
CA THR A 351 10.87 4.52 17.37
C THR A 351 11.65 4.48 18.69
N HIS A 352 12.84 5.10 18.74
CA HIS A 352 13.59 5.21 20.00
C HIS A 352 12.79 5.91 21.08
N LEU A 353 12.19 7.04 20.73
CA LEU A 353 11.37 7.84 21.64
C LEU A 353 10.21 7.00 22.19
N ASN A 354 9.48 6.31 21.31
CA ASN A 354 8.37 5.43 21.72
C ASN A 354 8.84 4.29 22.63
N GLU A 355 9.98 3.65 22.32
CA GLU A 355 10.56 2.58 23.16
C GLU A 355 11.00 3.09 24.53
N SER A 356 11.74 4.20 24.59
CA SER A 356 12.25 4.76 25.85
C SER A 356 11.12 5.31 26.74
N ILE A 357 10.08 5.92 26.16
CA ILE A 357 8.91 6.41 26.91
C ILE A 357 8.00 5.26 27.36
N SER A 358 7.70 4.30 26.49
CA SER A 358 6.88 3.13 26.88
C SER A 358 7.60 2.26 27.92
N GLY A 359 8.93 2.15 27.77
CA GLY A 359 9.84 1.44 28.67
C GLY A 359 10.35 2.29 29.83
N ILE A 360 9.76 3.46 30.13
CA ILE A 360 10.31 4.41 31.10
C ILE A 360 10.55 3.78 32.48
N ARG A 361 9.71 2.84 32.90
CA ARG A 361 9.88 2.09 34.16
C ARG A 361 11.18 1.28 34.17
N VAL A 362 11.58 0.66 33.05
CA VAL A 362 12.83 -0.09 32.94
C VAL A 362 14.02 0.88 32.98
N VAL A 363 13.96 1.97 32.22
CA VAL A 363 15.02 2.99 32.21
C VAL A 363 15.27 3.53 33.63
N LYS A 364 14.20 3.85 34.37
CA LYS A 364 14.25 4.30 35.77
C LYS A 364 14.75 3.23 36.74
N ALA A 365 14.28 1.98 36.59
CA ALA A 365 14.69 0.87 37.45
C ALA A 365 16.20 0.58 37.39
N PHE A 366 16.81 0.79 36.22
CA PHE A 366 18.25 0.58 36.00
C PHE A 366 19.08 1.88 36.00
N ALA A 367 18.49 3.02 36.36
CA ALA A 367 19.13 4.35 36.38
C ALA A 367 19.91 4.68 35.07
N GLN A 368 19.31 4.38 33.91
CA GLN A 368 19.94 4.52 32.59
C GLN A 368 19.55 5.82 31.86
N GLU A 369 18.99 6.82 32.53
CA GLU A 369 18.48 8.04 31.89
C GLU A 369 19.54 8.78 31.06
N HIS A 370 20.76 8.89 31.59
CA HIS A 370 21.84 9.58 30.87
C HIS A 370 22.24 8.83 29.59
N ARG A 371 22.32 7.49 29.65
CA ARG A 371 22.64 6.66 28.48
C ARG A 371 21.57 6.76 27.40
N GLU A 372 20.31 6.80 27.78
CA GLU A 372 19.20 6.98 26.82
C GLU A 372 19.18 8.40 26.24
N SER A 373 19.51 9.42 27.04
CA SER A 373 19.71 10.80 26.54
C SER A 373 20.82 10.87 25.50
N GLU A 374 21.99 10.27 25.75
CA GLU A 374 23.10 10.26 24.79
C GLU A 374 22.74 9.52 23.49
N ARG A 375 22.01 8.40 23.60
CA ARG A 375 21.52 7.66 22.42
C ARG A 375 20.53 8.48 21.59
N PHE A 376 19.64 9.22 22.26
CA PHE A 376 18.75 10.16 21.61
C PHE A 376 19.54 11.26 20.89
N ASP A 377 20.50 11.88 21.58
CA ASP A 377 21.32 12.96 21.02
C ASP A 377 22.11 12.52 19.79
N GLN A 378 22.68 11.31 19.79
CA GLN A 378 23.37 10.76 18.62
C GLN A 378 22.43 10.60 17.42
N ARG A 379 21.21 10.07 17.63
CA ARG A 379 20.21 9.89 16.55
C ARG A 379 19.69 11.24 16.06
N ASN A 380 19.45 12.18 16.99
CA ASN A 380 19.00 13.53 16.69
C ASN A 380 20.08 14.32 15.91
N HIS A 381 21.35 14.17 16.26
CA HIS A 381 22.47 14.75 15.52
C HIS A 381 22.57 14.19 14.11
N ALA A 382 22.41 12.87 13.94
CA ALA A 382 22.35 12.27 12.62
C ALA A 382 21.16 12.81 11.81
N LEU A 383 19.99 12.99 12.41
CA LEU A 383 18.84 13.62 11.75
C LEU A 383 19.14 15.07 11.35
N ARG A 384 19.76 15.86 12.22
CA ARG A 384 20.18 17.23 11.90
C ARG A 384 21.12 17.27 10.69
N GLN A 385 22.13 16.40 10.66
CA GLN A 385 23.09 16.35 9.54
C GLN A 385 22.41 16.08 8.19
N ILE A 386 21.46 15.14 8.14
CA ILE A 386 20.75 14.87 6.88
C ILE A 386 19.79 16.01 6.52
N SER A 387 19.15 16.63 7.50
CA SER A 387 18.23 17.76 7.30
C SER A 387 18.99 18.95 6.71
N VAL A 388 20.13 19.33 7.30
CA VAL A 388 20.99 20.39 6.75
C VAL A 388 21.47 20.06 5.33
N SER A 389 21.82 18.81 5.05
CA SER A 389 22.27 18.40 3.71
C SER A 389 21.15 18.43 2.67
N ALA A 390 19.93 18.05 3.08
CA ALA A 390 18.73 18.12 2.25
C ALA A 390 18.35 19.56 1.95
N GLU A 391 18.27 20.41 2.99
CA GLU A 391 17.97 21.84 2.86
C GLU A 391 18.99 22.60 2.02
N ARG A 392 20.29 22.31 2.18
CA ARG A 392 21.31 22.89 1.29
C ARG A 392 21.08 22.51 -0.17
N SER A 393 20.71 21.25 -0.44
CA SER A 393 20.43 20.79 -1.80
C SER A 393 19.17 21.48 -2.37
N TRP A 394 18.14 21.66 -1.53
CA TRP A 394 16.92 22.39 -1.88
C TRP A 394 17.19 23.87 -2.15
N LEU A 395 17.99 24.52 -1.30
CA LEU A 395 18.40 25.91 -1.50
C LEU A 395 19.16 26.10 -2.81
N VAL A 396 20.13 25.22 -3.12
CA VAL A 396 20.87 25.28 -4.39
C VAL A 396 19.92 25.12 -5.58
N PHE A 397 18.98 24.17 -5.50
CA PHE A 397 17.96 23.97 -6.53
C PHE A 397 17.12 25.24 -6.77
N PHE A 398 16.63 25.86 -5.69
CA PHE A 398 15.82 27.07 -5.77
C PHE A 398 16.62 28.28 -6.30
N MET A 399 17.86 28.45 -5.83
CA MET A 399 18.73 29.55 -6.28
C MET A 399 19.10 29.43 -7.76
N VAL A 400 19.48 28.24 -8.22
CA VAL A 400 19.78 27.98 -9.64
C VAL A 400 18.52 28.20 -10.50
N THR A 401 17.37 27.70 -10.06
CA THR A 401 16.09 27.89 -10.77
C THR A 401 15.74 29.37 -10.89
N ASN A 402 15.80 30.13 -9.79
CA ASN A 402 15.54 31.57 -9.84
C ASN A 402 16.57 32.33 -10.69
N PHE A 403 17.84 31.94 -10.67
CA PHE A 403 18.87 32.54 -11.52
C PHE A 403 18.54 32.38 -13.01
N PHE A 404 18.12 31.18 -13.44
CA PHE A 404 17.64 30.96 -14.81
C PHE A 404 16.35 31.72 -15.12
N MET A 405 15.39 31.76 -14.19
CA MET A 405 14.17 32.55 -14.35
C MET A 405 14.46 34.06 -14.53
N SER A 406 15.48 34.61 -13.86
CA SER A 406 15.88 36.01 -14.04
C SER A 406 16.32 36.33 -15.48
N PHE A 407 16.85 35.35 -16.24
CA PHE A 407 17.14 35.55 -17.66
C PHE A 407 15.88 35.76 -18.50
N GLY A 408 14.76 35.15 -18.12
CA GLY A 408 13.47 35.40 -18.79
C GLY A 408 13.11 36.88 -18.71
N GLY A 409 13.22 37.48 -17.52
CA GLY A 409 13.00 38.92 -17.33
C GLY A 409 14.01 39.77 -18.10
N PHE A 410 15.29 39.39 -18.09
CA PHE A 410 16.33 40.06 -18.86
C PHE A 410 16.05 40.05 -20.37
N PHE A 411 15.66 38.89 -20.92
CA PHE A 411 15.34 38.77 -22.35
C PHE A 411 14.13 39.61 -22.74
N VAL A 412 13.09 39.65 -21.90
CA VAL A 412 11.93 40.49 -22.13
C VAL A 412 12.33 41.97 -22.14
N TRP A 413 13.09 42.43 -21.15
CA TRP A 413 13.56 43.82 -21.12
C TRP A 413 14.47 44.19 -22.30
N TYR A 414 15.40 43.30 -22.67
CA TYR A 414 16.36 43.59 -23.72
C TYR A 414 15.74 43.49 -25.11
N PHE A 415 15.21 42.33 -25.49
CA PHE A 415 14.65 42.11 -26.84
C PHE A 415 13.28 42.79 -26.99
N GLY A 416 12.42 42.73 -25.97
CA GLY A 416 11.15 43.45 -25.99
C GLY A 416 11.35 44.96 -25.98
N GLY A 417 12.34 45.47 -25.23
CA GLY A 417 12.73 46.88 -25.27
C GLY A 417 13.25 47.32 -26.64
N GLN A 418 14.04 46.48 -27.31
CA GLN A 418 14.47 46.74 -28.70
C GLN A 418 13.29 46.79 -29.67
N GLN A 419 12.29 45.90 -29.52
CA GLN A 419 11.07 45.92 -30.35
C GLN A 419 10.19 47.16 -30.07
N ILE A 420 10.19 47.69 -28.84
CA ILE A 420 9.55 48.99 -28.56
C ILE A 420 10.25 50.12 -29.31
N VAL A 421 11.58 50.17 -29.27
CA VAL A 421 12.36 51.20 -29.99
C VAL A 421 12.17 51.08 -31.51
N GLY A 422 12.01 49.85 -32.01
CA GLY A 422 11.68 49.57 -33.41
C GLY A 422 10.24 49.90 -33.82
N GLY A 423 9.33 50.10 -32.86
CA GLY A 423 7.91 50.35 -33.09
C GLY A 423 7.06 49.10 -33.32
N ASP A 424 7.63 47.91 -33.15
CA ASP A 424 6.95 46.61 -33.35
C ASP A 424 6.17 46.15 -32.11
N LEU A 425 6.46 46.73 -30.94
CA LEU A 425 5.84 46.42 -29.66
C LEU A 425 5.47 47.70 -28.90
N SER A 426 4.32 47.72 -28.25
CA SER A 426 3.92 48.83 -27.36
C SER A 426 4.45 48.65 -25.93
N LEU A 427 4.45 49.74 -25.14
CA LEU A 427 4.92 49.70 -23.75
C LEU A 427 4.00 48.85 -22.88
N GLY A 428 2.69 48.93 -23.09
CA GLY A 428 1.69 48.12 -22.41
C GLY A 428 1.83 46.64 -22.76
N GLU A 429 2.12 46.29 -24.01
CA GLU A 429 2.42 44.90 -24.40
C GLU A 429 3.62 44.33 -23.66
N LEU A 430 4.71 45.10 -23.54
CA LEU A 430 5.88 44.66 -22.77
C LEU A 430 5.53 44.43 -21.29
N MET A 431 4.76 45.34 -20.70
CA MET A 431 4.35 45.23 -19.29
C MET A 431 3.43 44.03 -19.05
N ALA A 432 2.49 43.76 -19.97
CA ALA A 432 1.69 42.54 -19.93
C ALA A 432 2.55 41.29 -20.11
N PHE A 433 3.53 41.30 -21.02
CA PHE A 433 4.48 40.20 -21.21
C PHE A 433 5.24 39.86 -19.93
N ILE A 434 5.72 40.88 -19.20
CA ILE A 434 6.42 40.69 -17.92
C ILE A 434 5.48 40.10 -16.87
N ALA A 435 4.22 40.55 -16.80
CA ALA A 435 3.25 39.98 -15.88
C ALA A 435 2.97 38.49 -16.18
N TYR A 436 2.71 38.16 -17.44
CA TYR A 436 2.50 36.77 -17.88
C TYR A 436 3.73 35.88 -17.68
N LEU A 437 4.94 36.41 -17.86
CA LEU A 437 6.19 35.73 -17.56
C LEU A 437 6.23 35.25 -16.10
N TRP A 438 5.93 36.14 -15.16
CA TRP A 438 5.94 35.78 -13.73
C TRP A 438 4.82 34.80 -13.38
N MET A 439 3.64 34.94 -13.99
CA MET A 439 2.55 33.98 -13.86
C MET A 439 2.92 32.60 -14.42
N LEU A 440 3.69 32.52 -15.51
CA LEU A 440 4.17 31.25 -16.08
C LEU A 440 5.18 30.57 -15.15
N TYR A 441 6.06 31.33 -14.52
CA TYR A 441 7.14 30.78 -13.68
C TYR A 441 6.69 30.32 -12.29
N HIS A 442 5.58 30.84 -11.77
CA HIS A 442 5.07 30.44 -10.46
C HIS A 442 4.67 28.95 -10.38
N PRO A 443 3.83 28.41 -11.29
CA PRO A 443 3.50 26.99 -11.33
C PRO A 443 4.71 26.05 -11.50
N LEU A 444 5.73 26.49 -12.27
CA LEU A 444 6.93 25.70 -12.56
C LEU A 444 7.68 25.26 -11.29
N LYS A 445 7.59 26.03 -10.20
CA LYS A 445 8.26 25.73 -8.92
C LYS A 445 7.63 24.55 -8.17
N TRP A 446 6.34 24.28 -8.40
CA TRP A 446 5.56 23.30 -7.62
C TRP A 446 5.48 21.90 -8.24
N PHE A 447 5.85 21.74 -9.52
CA PHE A 447 5.75 20.45 -10.21
C PHE A 447 6.57 19.32 -9.55
N GLY A 448 7.66 19.66 -8.87
CA GLY A 448 8.46 18.68 -8.12
C GLY A 448 7.67 18.04 -6.98
N ASP A 449 7.08 18.86 -6.11
CA ASP A 449 6.40 18.38 -4.91
C ASP A 449 5.16 17.55 -5.25
N PHE A 450 4.44 17.92 -6.30
CA PHE A 450 3.26 17.22 -6.79
C PHE A 450 3.50 15.71 -7.00
N TYR A 451 4.59 15.34 -7.68
CA TYR A 451 4.87 13.93 -7.96
C TYR A 451 5.01 13.11 -6.67
N SER A 452 5.63 13.71 -5.65
CA SER A 452 5.85 13.08 -4.34
C SER A 452 4.53 12.87 -3.60
N PHE A 453 3.65 13.88 -3.59
CA PHE A 453 2.33 13.79 -2.97
C PHE A 453 1.44 12.77 -3.66
N MET A 454 1.38 12.79 -5.00
CA MET A 454 0.60 11.84 -5.79
C MET A 454 1.02 10.38 -5.50
N VAL A 455 2.32 10.10 -5.45
CA VAL A 455 2.82 8.75 -5.15
C VAL A 455 2.42 8.30 -3.74
N ARG A 456 2.48 9.19 -2.75
CA ARG A 456 2.05 8.89 -1.37
C ARG A 456 0.55 8.63 -1.29
N ALA A 457 -0.26 9.49 -1.90
CA ALA A 457 -1.70 9.37 -1.91
C ALA A 457 -2.16 8.07 -2.60
N PHE A 458 -1.54 7.70 -3.73
CA PHE A 458 -1.88 6.46 -4.43
C PHE A 458 -1.45 5.22 -3.65
N ALA A 459 -0.30 5.25 -2.97
CA ALA A 459 0.11 4.16 -2.08
C ALA A 459 -0.85 4.01 -0.88
N GLY A 460 -1.30 5.13 -0.29
CA GLY A 460 -2.31 5.13 0.77
C GLY A 460 -3.66 4.57 0.29
N ALA A 461 -4.14 5.07 -0.86
CA ALA A 461 -5.39 4.60 -1.48
C ALA A 461 -5.36 3.10 -1.77
N GLU A 462 -4.24 2.58 -2.27
CA GLU A 462 -4.12 1.15 -2.59
C GLU A 462 -4.13 0.28 -1.33
N ARG A 463 -3.49 0.70 -0.23
CA ARG A 463 -3.58 0.01 1.07
C ARG A 463 -5.00 0.02 1.65
N ILE A 464 -5.78 1.06 1.37
CA ILE A 464 -7.20 1.13 1.72
C ILE A 464 -7.98 0.14 0.86
N PHE A 465 -7.78 0.16 -0.46
CA PHE A 465 -8.46 -0.75 -1.39
C PHE A 465 -8.12 -2.21 -1.14
N GLU A 466 -6.91 -2.55 -0.71
CA GLU A 466 -6.54 -3.89 -0.27
C GLU A 466 -7.46 -4.41 0.85
N ILE A 467 -7.86 -3.54 1.78
CA ILE A 467 -8.80 -3.90 2.85
C ILE A 467 -10.22 -3.99 2.32
N VAL A 468 -10.63 -3.00 1.51
CA VAL A 468 -11.99 -2.94 0.95
C VAL A 468 -12.27 -4.15 0.05
N ASP A 469 -11.26 -4.64 -0.67
CA ASP A 469 -11.37 -5.78 -1.59
C ASP A 469 -11.01 -7.12 -0.95
N ALA A 470 -10.52 -7.11 0.29
CA ALA A 470 -10.19 -8.35 0.97
C ALA A 470 -11.46 -9.21 1.13
N PRO A 471 -11.33 -10.55 0.98
CA PRO A 471 -12.48 -11.44 1.06
C PRO A 471 -13.12 -11.36 2.44
N SER A 472 -14.39 -10.96 2.47
CA SER A 472 -15.18 -10.88 3.69
C SER A 472 -15.63 -12.26 4.15
N GLU A 473 -15.90 -12.39 5.46
CA GLU A 473 -16.59 -13.53 6.02
C GLU A 473 -17.97 -13.67 5.35
N PRO A 474 -18.36 -14.88 4.91
CA PRO A 474 -19.63 -15.12 4.23
C PRO A 474 -20.80 -15.08 5.22
N PHE A 475 -21.16 -13.88 5.71
CA PHE A 475 -22.19 -13.69 6.74
C PHE A 475 -23.59 -14.16 6.28
N ASP A 476 -23.96 -13.79 5.05
CA ASP A 476 -25.24 -14.09 4.41
C ASP A 476 -25.03 -14.70 3.00
N HIS A 477 -24.35 -15.84 2.92
CA HIS A 477 -24.15 -16.53 1.63
C HIS A 477 -25.50 -17.05 1.06
N PRO A 478 -25.85 -16.79 -0.22
CA PRO A 478 -27.15 -17.20 -0.79
C PRO A 478 -27.39 -18.72 -0.76
N GLY A 479 -26.31 -19.51 -0.80
CA GLY A 479 -26.34 -20.97 -0.68
C GLY A 479 -26.15 -21.52 0.74
N ALA A 480 -26.12 -20.68 1.77
CA ALA A 480 -26.03 -21.15 3.15
C ALA A 480 -27.41 -21.63 3.65
N GLU A 481 -27.42 -22.73 4.40
CA GLU A 481 -28.58 -23.20 5.13
C GLU A 481 -28.93 -22.20 6.23
N ARG A 482 -30.18 -21.72 6.19
CA ARG A 482 -30.79 -20.90 7.23
C ARG A 482 -31.29 -21.82 8.33
N ILE A 483 -30.75 -21.68 9.54
CA ILE A 483 -31.16 -22.49 10.69
C ILE A 483 -31.67 -21.55 11.79
N PRO A 484 -32.97 -21.22 11.79
CA PRO A 484 -33.52 -20.22 12.71
C PRO A 484 -33.54 -20.67 14.17
N ALA A 485 -33.43 -21.97 14.45
CA ALA A 485 -33.37 -22.52 15.80
C ALA A 485 -32.45 -23.75 15.86
N LEU A 486 -31.36 -23.65 16.59
CA LEU A 486 -30.44 -24.72 16.93
C LEU A 486 -30.94 -25.45 18.18
N ARG A 487 -30.93 -26.79 18.15
CA ARG A 487 -31.13 -27.64 19.33
C ARG A 487 -29.86 -27.65 20.19
N GLY A 488 -28.69 -27.46 19.58
CA GLY A 488 -27.43 -27.26 20.29
C GLY A 488 -26.58 -28.53 20.44
N GLN A 489 -26.79 -29.56 19.61
CA GLN A 489 -25.85 -30.68 19.53
C GLN A 489 -24.59 -30.23 18.79
N VAL A 490 -23.40 -30.47 19.35
CA VAL A 490 -22.12 -30.13 18.72
C VAL A 490 -21.30 -31.41 18.54
N ALA A 491 -20.83 -31.68 17.32
CA ALA A 491 -20.04 -32.86 16.98
C ALA A 491 -18.77 -32.48 16.21
N PHE A 492 -17.61 -32.86 16.75
CA PHE A 492 -16.33 -32.91 16.06
C PHE A 492 -16.09 -34.34 15.58
N GLU A 493 -15.76 -34.49 14.30
CA GLU A 493 -15.51 -35.77 13.63
C GLU A 493 -14.13 -35.71 12.95
N GLY A 494 -13.13 -36.37 13.55
CA GLY A 494 -11.75 -36.39 13.07
C GLY A 494 -11.15 -35.00 12.85
N ALA A 495 -11.53 -34.02 13.68
CA ALA A 495 -11.23 -32.62 13.42
C ALA A 495 -9.76 -32.28 13.73
N ALA A 496 -9.08 -31.62 12.79
CA ALA A 496 -7.75 -31.08 13.01
C ALA A 496 -7.69 -29.59 12.69
N PHE A 497 -6.90 -28.83 13.45
CA PHE A 497 -6.77 -27.39 13.27
C PHE A 497 -5.44 -26.83 13.78
N GLY A 498 -4.89 -25.84 13.08
CA GLY A 498 -3.76 -25.00 13.49
C GLY A 498 -3.91 -23.57 12.98
N TYR A 499 -3.42 -22.58 13.74
CA TYR A 499 -3.49 -21.16 13.34
C TYR A 499 -2.51 -20.82 12.20
N ASP A 500 -1.34 -21.44 12.24
CA ASP A 500 -0.29 -21.35 11.23
C ASP A 500 -0.11 -22.70 10.53
N PRO A 501 0.19 -22.71 9.22
CA PRO A 501 0.61 -23.92 8.51
C PRO A 501 1.66 -24.71 9.28
N GLY A 502 1.48 -26.03 9.38
CA GLY A 502 2.44 -26.95 10.03
C GLY A 502 2.47 -26.90 11.56
N LYS A 503 1.69 -26.02 12.20
CA LYS A 503 1.52 -25.96 13.67
C LYS A 503 0.12 -26.40 14.08
N ILE A 504 -0.11 -27.70 14.01
CA ILE A 504 -1.39 -28.29 14.41
C ILE A 504 -1.57 -28.20 15.94
N VAL A 505 -2.64 -27.54 16.37
CA VAL A 505 -3.05 -27.36 17.77
C VAL A 505 -4.02 -28.45 18.22
N LEU A 506 -4.97 -28.83 17.36
CA LEU A 506 -5.92 -29.92 17.59
C LEU A 506 -5.69 -31.00 16.54
N ARG A 507 -5.55 -32.26 16.97
CA ARG A 507 -5.25 -33.41 16.10
C ARG A 507 -6.31 -34.48 16.31
N ASP A 508 -6.93 -34.92 15.21
CA ASP A 508 -7.88 -36.04 15.16
C ASP A 508 -8.90 -36.01 16.32
N LEU A 509 -9.55 -34.86 16.52
CA LEU A 509 -10.50 -34.66 17.62
C LEU A 509 -11.87 -35.23 17.27
N ASP A 510 -12.31 -36.23 18.03
CA ASP A 510 -13.68 -36.75 18.04
C ASP A 510 -14.36 -36.40 19.37
N LEU A 511 -15.43 -35.60 19.31
CA LEU A 511 -16.17 -35.14 20.49
C LEU A 511 -17.62 -34.88 20.13
N VAL A 512 -18.57 -35.42 20.91
CA VAL A 512 -20.00 -35.13 20.75
C VAL A 512 -20.55 -34.58 22.07
N VAL A 513 -21.21 -33.43 22.00
CA VAL A 513 -21.89 -32.76 23.11
C VAL A 513 -23.39 -32.72 22.81
N GLN A 514 -24.20 -33.26 23.71
CA GLN A 514 -25.65 -33.34 23.54
C GLN A 514 -26.35 -32.02 23.89
N PRO A 515 -27.55 -31.76 23.33
CA PRO A 515 -28.36 -30.61 23.71
C PRO A 515 -28.59 -30.51 25.23
N GLY A 516 -28.28 -29.35 25.81
CA GLY A 516 -28.44 -29.09 27.25
C GLY A 516 -27.35 -29.70 28.15
N GLU A 517 -26.37 -30.40 27.58
CA GLU A 517 -25.25 -30.97 28.32
C GLU A 517 -24.25 -29.89 28.76
N MET A 518 -23.78 -29.97 30.00
CA MET A 518 -22.73 -29.08 30.53
C MET A 518 -21.41 -29.85 30.63
N ILE A 519 -20.43 -29.42 29.83
CA ILE A 519 -19.09 -30.03 29.81
C ILE A 519 -18.03 -29.07 30.36
N GLY A 520 -16.99 -29.64 30.99
CA GLY A 520 -15.82 -28.89 31.45
C GLY A 520 -14.56 -29.28 30.68
N LEU A 521 -13.90 -28.31 30.04
CA LEU A 521 -12.63 -28.54 29.34
C LEU A 521 -11.44 -28.37 30.29
N VAL A 522 -10.75 -29.48 30.60
CA VAL A 522 -9.60 -29.49 31.53
C VAL A 522 -8.30 -29.80 30.77
N GLY A 523 -7.20 -29.12 31.13
CA GLY A 523 -5.88 -29.39 30.58
C GLY A 523 -4.86 -28.31 30.97
N LYS A 524 -3.58 -28.55 30.70
CA LYS A 524 -2.51 -27.54 30.91
C LYS A 524 -2.71 -26.30 30.03
N SER A 525 -2.06 -25.18 30.35
CA SER A 525 -2.07 -24.01 29.44
C SER A 525 -1.51 -24.40 28.07
N GLY A 526 -2.09 -23.86 26.99
CA GLY A 526 -1.66 -24.15 25.61
C GLY A 526 -2.20 -25.43 24.97
N THR A 527 -3.02 -26.24 25.65
CA THR A 527 -3.57 -27.49 25.09
C THR A 527 -4.73 -27.32 24.10
N GLY A 528 -4.99 -26.12 23.59
CA GLY A 528 -6.05 -25.87 22.59
C GLY A 528 -7.47 -25.66 23.13
N LYS A 529 -7.67 -25.48 24.44
CA LYS A 529 -9.00 -25.22 25.03
C LYS A 529 -9.72 -24.01 24.43
N SER A 530 -9.04 -22.87 24.35
CA SER A 530 -9.60 -21.65 23.73
C SER A 530 -9.82 -21.82 22.23
N THR A 531 -8.96 -22.62 21.57
CA THR A 531 -9.10 -22.95 20.15
C THR A 531 -10.40 -23.70 19.87
N LEU A 532 -10.78 -24.65 20.73
CA LEU A 532 -12.05 -25.36 20.66
C LEU A 532 -13.25 -24.39 20.68
N ILE A 533 -13.23 -23.40 21.57
CA ILE A 533 -14.27 -22.36 21.65
C ILE A 533 -14.29 -21.51 20.38
N ASN A 534 -13.12 -21.13 19.86
CA ASN A 534 -12.99 -20.35 18.62
C ASN A 534 -13.53 -21.10 17.37
N LEU A 535 -13.42 -22.43 17.35
CA LEU A 535 -13.98 -23.25 16.26
C LEU A 535 -15.51 -23.35 16.34
N ILE A 536 -16.07 -23.53 17.55
CA ILE A 536 -17.54 -23.58 17.75
C ILE A 536 -18.20 -22.24 17.36
N THR A 537 -17.56 -21.12 17.67
CA THR A 537 -17.99 -19.77 17.26
C THR A 537 -17.70 -19.45 15.79
N ARG A 538 -17.06 -20.39 15.08
CA ARG A 538 -16.60 -20.27 13.69
C ARG A 538 -15.82 -18.98 13.46
N PHE A 539 -14.91 -18.64 14.39
CA PHE A 539 -13.86 -17.65 14.13
C PHE A 539 -12.77 -18.21 13.22
N TYR A 540 -12.63 -19.54 13.21
CA TYR A 540 -11.83 -20.28 12.25
C TYR A 540 -12.62 -21.51 11.82
N ASP A 541 -12.33 -22.01 10.63
CA ASP A 541 -12.81 -23.30 10.15
C ASP A 541 -11.75 -24.38 10.45
N VAL A 542 -12.18 -25.63 10.64
CA VAL A 542 -11.27 -26.77 10.81
C VAL A 542 -10.45 -27.00 9.52
N SER A 543 -9.16 -27.35 9.68
CA SER A 543 -8.27 -27.67 8.56
C SER A 543 -8.65 -29.01 7.94
N HIS A 544 -8.93 -30.01 8.79
CA HIS A 544 -9.36 -31.35 8.39
C HIS A 544 -10.51 -31.85 9.26
N GLY A 545 -11.22 -32.86 8.77
CA GLY A 545 -12.40 -33.42 9.42
C GLY A 545 -13.62 -32.51 9.29
N ARG A 546 -14.53 -32.65 10.25
CA ARG A 546 -15.82 -31.94 10.24
C ARG A 546 -16.20 -31.46 11.63
N LEU A 547 -16.75 -30.25 11.68
CA LEU A 547 -17.48 -29.72 12.83
C LEU A 547 -18.94 -29.54 12.41
N ALA A 548 -19.85 -30.25 13.08
CA ALA A 548 -21.28 -30.18 12.83
C ALA A 548 -22.04 -29.65 14.04
N ILE A 549 -23.07 -28.85 13.78
CA ILE A 549 -24.07 -28.46 14.77
C ILE A 549 -25.43 -28.99 14.30
N ASP A 550 -26.12 -29.74 15.17
CA ASP A 550 -27.39 -30.43 14.86
C ASP A 550 -27.34 -31.29 13.58
N GLY A 551 -26.18 -31.91 13.32
CA GLY A 551 -25.95 -32.77 12.16
C GLY A 551 -25.62 -32.01 10.86
N VAL A 552 -25.62 -30.68 10.86
CA VAL A 552 -25.24 -29.83 9.71
C VAL A 552 -23.80 -29.35 9.89
N ASP A 553 -22.98 -29.47 8.84
CA ASP A 553 -21.62 -28.91 8.87
C ASP A 553 -21.68 -27.39 9.07
N ILE A 554 -20.94 -26.88 10.05
CA ILE A 554 -20.96 -25.46 10.44
C ILE A 554 -20.60 -24.53 9.27
N ARG A 555 -19.85 -25.03 8.27
CA ARG A 555 -19.47 -24.29 7.06
C ARG A 555 -20.66 -23.99 6.14
N LYS A 556 -21.70 -24.82 6.19
CA LYS A 556 -22.92 -24.70 5.39
C LYS A 556 -23.96 -23.78 6.02
N ILE A 557 -23.85 -23.51 7.33
CA ILE A 557 -24.79 -22.65 8.07
C ILE A 557 -24.44 -21.18 7.83
N SER A 558 -25.46 -20.31 7.74
CA SER A 558 -25.25 -18.85 7.77
C SER A 558 -24.54 -18.45 9.06
N LEU A 559 -23.45 -17.70 8.94
CA LEU A 559 -22.69 -17.19 10.10
C LEU A 559 -23.56 -16.30 11.01
N ARG A 560 -24.49 -15.54 10.42
CA ARG A 560 -25.44 -14.72 11.18
C ARG A 560 -26.33 -15.58 12.08
N ASP A 561 -26.97 -16.59 11.50
CA ASP A 561 -27.88 -17.48 12.22
C ASP A 561 -27.13 -18.27 13.30
N LEU A 562 -25.94 -18.76 12.98
CA LEU A 562 -25.05 -19.47 13.90
C LEU A 562 -24.65 -18.60 15.10
N ARG A 563 -24.02 -17.44 14.86
CA ARG A 563 -23.47 -16.60 15.94
C ARG A 563 -24.57 -15.92 16.76
N SER A 564 -25.76 -15.68 16.20
CA SER A 564 -26.92 -15.14 16.94
C SER A 564 -27.44 -16.06 18.04
N GLN A 565 -27.10 -17.35 17.98
CA GLN A 565 -27.56 -18.39 18.89
C GLN A 565 -26.45 -18.89 19.84
N ILE A 566 -25.24 -18.31 19.77
CA ILE A 566 -24.11 -18.66 20.63
C ILE A 566 -23.85 -17.49 21.59
N GLY A 567 -23.97 -17.76 22.90
CA GLY A 567 -23.53 -16.85 23.95
C GLY A 567 -22.07 -17.11 24.32
N MET A 568 -21.24 -16.07 24.38
CA MET A 568 -19.84 -16.16 24.82
C MET A 568 -19.56 -15.21 25.98
N VAL A 569 -18.91 -15.72 27.02
CA VAL A 569 -18.34 -14.91 28.12
C VAL A 569 -16.83 -15.07 28.08
N ALA A 570 -16.14 -14.02 27.63
CA ALA A 570 -14.68 -14.02 27.52
C ALA A 570 -14.01 -13.90 28.89
N GLN A 571 -12.78 -14.43 29.02
CA GLN A 571 -11.97 -14.34 30.24
C GLN A 571 -11.67 -12.88 30.64
N GLN A 572 -11.46 -12.02 29.66
CA GLN A 572 -11.44 -10.58 29.82
C GLN A 572 -12.62 -10.01 29.02
N SER A 573 -13.67 -9.59 29.72
CA SER A 573 -14.83 -8.97 29.09
C SER A 573 -14.41 -7.63 28.46
N PHE A 574 -14.68 -7.46 27.18
CA PHE A 574 -14.51 -6.18 26.51
C PHE A 574 -15.82 -5.40 26.62
N LEU A 575 -15.74 -4.19 27.19
CA LEU A 575 -16.87 -3.29 27.29
C LEU A 575 -16.64 -2.12 26.33
N PHE A 576 -17.64 -1.84 25.50
CA PHE A 576 -17.64 -0.64 24.67
C PHE A 576 -18.03 0.56 25.51
N ASN A 577 -17.62 1.75 25.08
CA ASN A 577 -18.09 2.99 25.68
C ASN A 577 -19.59 3.16 25.37
N GLY A 578 -20.43 3.16 26.40
CA GLY A 578 -21.89 3.19 26.30
C GLY A 578 -22.55 3.04 27.67
N THR A 579 -23.88 3.05 27.72
CA THR A 579 -24.62 2.73 28.95
C THR A 579 -24.67 1.22 29.19
N ILE A 580 -24.82 0.83 30.46
CA ILE A 580 -25.32 -0.51 30.83
C ILE A 580 -26.78 -0.60 30.37
#